data_AF-A0A673I2A4-F1
#
_entry.id   AF-A0A673I2A4-F1
#
_cell.length_a   1.000
_cell.length_b   1.000
_cell.length_c   1.000
_cell.angle_alpha   90.00
_cell.angle_beta   90.00
_cell.angle_gamma   90.00
#
_symmetry.space_group_name_H-M   'P 1'
#
loop_
_entity.id
_entity.type
_entity.pdbx_description
1 polymer ?
#
loop_
_entity_poly.entity_id
_entity_poly.type
_entity_poly.pdbx_seq_one_letter_code
_entity_poly.pdbx_strand_id
1 'polypeptide(L)'
;MILHRLERRHKRLQLIGIWILAFAFSLPVFFTQGLKDKDGLQRCQREMESQSVEVTVLLFEILLGFVIPFLTMLTCYLWLHIGLRQKAKSTSLTRAPQDQEPRNQGTNVWTYKKRLVISIIVAFFLFWTPVHIINVIDIVTTLTKTSHPDVHSQLKSFRRVYGDTSKTLALLNCCLNPFLYAISSANLMKCFRKRSFKISD
;
A
#
# COMPACT_ATOMS: atom_id res chain seq x y z
N MET A 1 -27.76 -0.79 -21.23
CA MET A 1 -27.95 -1.83 -20.19
C MET A 1 -26.91 -2.96 -20.23
N ILE A 2 -26.59 -3.54 -21.40
CA ILE A 2 -25.62 -4.65 -21.53
C ILE A 2 -24.19 -4.25 -21.14
N LEU A 3 -23.71 -3.08 -21.59
CA LEU A 3 -22.37 -2.57 -21.26
C LEU A 3 -22.13 -2.45 -19.74
N HIS A 4 -23.10 -1.90 -19.00
CA HIS A 4 -23.02 -1.78 -17.54
C HIS A 4 -23.00 -3.14 -16.82
N ARG A 5 -23.69 -4.16 -17.37
CA ARG A 5 -23.61 -5.54 -16.85
C ARG A 5 -22.23 -6.15 -17.11
N LEU A 6 -21.64 -5.90 -18.28
CA LEU A 6 -20.29 -6.36 -18.63
C LEU A 6 -19.23 -5.71 -17.73
N GLU A 7 -19.29 -4.40 -17.51
CA GLU A 7 -18.37 -3.72 -16.59
C GLU A 7 -18.47 -4.25 -15.15
N ARG A 8 -19.70 -4.50 -14.67
CA ARG A 8 -19.90 -5.08 -13.33
C ARG A 8 -19.35 -6.50 -13.23
N ARG A 9 -19.48 -7.31 -14.29
CA ARG A 9 -18.89 -8.65 -14.36
C ARG A 9 -17.36 -8.59 -14.34
N HIS A 10 -16.74 -7.70 -15.11
CA HIS A 10 -15.29 -7.52 -15.11
C HIS A 10 -14.76 -7.12 -13.73
N LYS A 11 -15.39 -6.12 -13.09
CA LYS A 11 -15.00 -5.70 -11.72
C LYS A 11 -15.12 -6.83 -10.72
N ARG A 12 -16.19 -7.64 -10.80
CA ARG A 12 -16.36 -8.82 -9.95
C ARG A 12 -15.27 -9.87 -10.19
N LEU A 13 -14.98 -10.18 -11.46
CA LEU A 13 -13.93 -11.14 -11.81
C LEU A 13 -12.56 -10.68 -11.32
N GLN A 14 -12.24 -9.39 -11.47
CA GLN A 14 -11.01 -8.81 -10.93
C GLN A 14 -10.94 -8.95 -9.41
N LEU A 15 -12.01 -8.63 -8.68
CA LEU A 15 -12.04 -8.78 -7.23
C LEU A 15 -11.87 -10.25 -6.80
N ILE A 16 -12.54 -11.19 -7.47
CA ILE A 16 -12.40 -12.62 -7.19
C ILE A 16 -10.95 -13.07 -7.45
N GLY A 17 -10.35 -12.66 -8.56
CA GLY A 17 -8.96 -12.96 -8.89
C GLY A 17 -7.98 -12.41 -7.86
N ILE A 18 -8.17 -11.17 -7.40
CA ILE A 18 -7.35 -10.55 -6.35
C ILE A 18 -7.44 -11.34 -5.05
N TRP A 19 -8.64 -11.76 -4.64
CA TRP A 19 -8.81 -12.56 -3.43
C TRP A 19 -8.16 -13.94 -3.54
N ILE A 20 -8.33 -14.64 -4.67
CA ILE A 20 -7.67 -15.93 -4.91
C ILE A 20 -6.15 -15.78 -4.83
N LEU A 21 -5.59 -14.75 -5.46
CA LEU A 21 -4.15 -14.49 -5.42
C LEU A 21 -3.67 -14.14 -4.00
N ALA A 22 -4.44 -13.36 -3.25
CA ALA A 22 -4.12 -13.04 -1.86
C ALA A 22 -4.09 -14.29 -0.96
N PHE A 23 -5.05 -15.20 -1.12
CA PHE A 23 -5.02 -16.50 -0.43
C PHE A 23 -3.81 -17.32 -0.85
N ALA A 24 -3.54 -17.41 -2.16
CA ALA A 24 -2.40 -18.15 -2.69
C ALA A 24 -1.06 -17.65 -2.11
N PHE A 25 -0.87 -16.34 -2.00
CA PHE A 25 0.34 -15.76 -1.39
C PHE A 25 0.38 -15.84 0.13
N SER A 26 -0.76 -16.01 0.80
CA SER A 26 -0.81 -16.21 2.25
C SER A 26 -0.54 -17.66 2.67
N LEU A 27 -0.79 -18.64 1.78
CA LEU A 27 -0.59 -20.06 2.06
C LEU A 27 0.83 -20.42 2.54
N PRO A 28 1.93 -19.95 1.91
CA PRO A 28 3.29 -20.27 2.35
C PRO A 28 3.58 -19.84 3.80
N VAL A 29 2.93 -18.79 4.29
CA VAL A 29 3.11 -18.31 5.66
C VAL A 29 2.58 -19.35 6.67
N PHE A 30 1.51 -20.06 6.33
CA PHE A 30 0.93 -21.08 7.21
C PHE A 30 1.90 -22.26 7.43
N PHE A 31 2.52 -22.74 6.35
CA PHE A 31 3.45 -23.87 6.43
C PHE A 31 4.80 -23.54 7.08
N THR A 32 5.10 -22.26 7.27
CA THR A 32 6.40 -21.79 7.75
C THR A 32 6.36 -21.27 9.19
N GLN A 33 5.19 -21.30 9.83
CA GLN A 33 5.02 -20.97 11.24
C GLN A 33 5.02 -22.24 12.10
N GLY A 34 5.79 -22.23 13.18
CA GLY A 34 5.85 -23.29 14.17
C GLY A 34 5.75 -22.75 15.60
N LEU A 35 5.40 -23.62 16.54
CA LEU A 35 5.45 -23.32 17.97
C LEU A 35 6.84 -23.67 18.50
N LYS A 36 7.56 -22.66 19.01
CA LYS A 36 8.81 -22.89 19.73
C LYS A 36 8.64 -22.52 21.19
N ASP A 37 9.05 -23.45 22.06
CA ASP A 37 9.21 -23.16 23.47
C ASP A 37 10.49 -22.34 23.68
N LYS A 38 10.34 -21.19 24.32
CA LYS A 38 11.45 -20.38 24.82
C LYS A 38 11.16 -20.02 26.26
N ASP A 39 11.95 -20.58 27.18
CA ASP A 39 11.88 -20.31 28.61
C ASP A 39 10.51 -20.65 29.24
N GLY A 40 9.86 -21.73 28.76
CA GLY A 40 8.54 -22.17 29.24
C GLY A 40 7.36 -21.42 28.61
N LEU A 41 7.62 -20.51 27.67
CA LEU A 41 6.61 -19.78 26.92
C LEU A 41 6.60 -20.24 25.46
N GLN A 42 5.48 -20.82 25.02
CA GLN A 42 5.26 -21.13 23.62
C GLN A 42 5.10 -19.84 22.81
N ARG A 43 5.99 -19.63 21.84
CA ARG A 43 5.90 -18.53 20.89
C ARG A 43 5.70 -19.08 19.48
N CYS A 44 4.75 -18.49 18.75
CA CYS A 44 4.64 -18.71 17.32
C CYS A 44 5.79 -17.97 16.64
N GLN A 45 6.73 -18.74 16.09
CA GLN A 45 7.90 -18.21 15.41
C GLN A 45 8.08 -18.92 14.07
N ARG A 46 8.53 -18.17 13.08
CA ARG A 46 8.89 -18.73 11.77
C ARG A 46 9.99 -19.76 11.97
N GLU A 47 9.76 -20.98 11.49
CA GLU A 47 10.71 -22.07 11.55
C GLU A 47 11.04 -22.50 10.12
N MET A 48 12.29 -22.28 9.73
CA MET A 48 12.81 -22.64 8.42
C MET A 48 14.05 -23.50 8.63
N GLU A 49 14.03 -24.71 8.07
CA GLU A 49 15.19 -25.62 8.15
C GLU A 49 16.34 -25.15 7.25
N SER A 50 16.04 -24.45 6.16
CA SER A 50 17.04 -23.99 5.19
C SER A 50 17.13 -22.47 5.11
N GLN A 51 18.37 -21.96 5.16
CA GLN A 51 18.70 -20.54 4.99
C GLN A 51 18.26 -20.00 3.62
N SER A 52 18.38 -20.80 2.56
CA SER A 52 18.01 -20.37 1.21
C SER A 52 16.51 -20.15 1.07
N VAL A 53 15.70 -20.99 1.72
CA VAL A 53 14.23 -20.87 1.75
C VAL A 53 13.83 -19.63 2.56
N GLU A 54 14.44 -19.41 3.72
CA GLU A 54 14.18 -18.22 4.55
C GLU A 54 14.44 -16.92 3.76
N VAL A 55 15.63 -16.80 3.15
CA VAL A 55 16.00 -15.62 2.36
C VAL A 55 15.06 -15.44 1.16
N THR A 56 14.71 -16.53 0.47
CA THR A 56 13.79 -16.48 -0.68
C THR A 56 12.42 -15.96 -0.27
N VAL A 57 11.83 -16.50 0.81
CA VAL A 57 10.53 -16.05 1.32
C VAL A 57 10.56 -14.57 1.72
N LEU A 58 11.58 -14.14 2.45
CA LEU A 58 11.74 -12.73 2.86
C LEU A 58 11.90 -11.80 1.65
N LEU A 59 12.64 -12.21 0.62
CA LEU A 59 12.77 -11.46 -0.62
C LEU A 59 11.44 -11.37 -1.37
N PHE A 60 10.69 -12.46 -1.48
CA PHE A 60 9.36 -12.45 -2.09
C PHE A 60 8.41 -11.52 -1.32
N GLU A 61 8.42 -11.54 0.03
CA GLU A 61 7.63 -10.63 0.87
C GLU A 61 7.97 -9.16 0.58
N ILE A 62 9.26 -8.81 0.44
CA ILE A 62 9.71 -7.44 0.12
C ILE A 62 9.32 -7.05 -1.31
N LEU A 63 9.55 -7.92 -2.28
CA LEU A 63 9.31 -7.61 -3.70
C LEU A 63 7.82 -7.43 -3.99
N LEU A 64 7.00 -8.40 -3.58
CA LEU A 64 5.55 -8.40 -3.85
C LEU A 64 4.79 -7.45 -2.91
N GLY A 65 5.20 -7.35 -1.65
CA GLY A 65 4.53 -6.54 -0.64
C GLY A 65 4.90 -5.05 -0.68
N PHE A 66 6.08 -4.70 -1.21
CA PHE A 66 6.59 -3.33 -1.12
C PHE A 66 7.10 -2.79 -2.46
N VAL A 67 8.12 -3.43 -3.05
CA VAL A 67 8.86 -2.86 -4.19
C VAL A 67 8.01 -2.74 -5.44
N ILE A 68 7.35 -3.82 -5.87
CA ILE A 68 6.51 -3.83 -7.08
C ILE A 68 5.32 -2.86 -6.92
N PRO A 69 4.55 -2.87 -5.82
CA PRO A 69 3.51 -1.88 -5.57
C PRO A 69 4.03 -0.44 -5.60
N PHE A 70 5.19 -0.17 -4.99
CA PHE A 70 5.78 1.16 -4.92
C PHE A 70 6.17 1.67 -6.31
N LEU A 71 6.88 0.87 -7.09
CA LEU A 71 7.29 1.24 -8.46
C LEU A 71 6.08 1.45 -9.37
N THR A 72 5.06 0.61 -9.24
CA THR A 72 3.80 0.76 -10.00
C THR A 72 3.12 2.09 -9.69
N MET A 73 3.06 2.46 -8.41
CA MET A 73 2.47 3.73 -8.00
C MET A 73 3.30 4.94 -8.45
N LEU A 74 4.63 4.86 -8.31
CA LEU A 74 5.53 5.90 -8.73
C LEU A 74 5.40 6.17 -10.23
N THR A 75 5.45 5.13 -11.05
CA THR A 75 5.30 5.25 -12.51
C THR A 75 3.94 5.81 -12.90
N CYS A 76 2.85 5.31 -12.31
CA CYS A 76 1.50 5.83 -12.54
C CYS A 76 1.39 7.33 -12.20
N TYR A 77 1.95 7.75 -11.06
CA TYR A 77 1.90 9.14 -10.63
C TYR A 77 2.75 10.06 -11.51
N LEU A 78 3.96 9.61 -11.89
CA LEU A 78 4.84 10.33 -12.80
C LEU A 78 4.16 10.53 -14.16
N TRP A 79 3.57 9.47 -14.71
CA TRP A 79 2.84 9.54 -15.99
C TRP A 79 1.64 10.48 -15.91
N LEU A 80 0.86 10.41 -14.83
CA LEU A 80 -0.25 11.33 -14.61
C LEU A 80 0.22 12.79 -14.58
N HIS A 81 1.29 13.07 -13.84
CA HIS A 81 1.82 14.42 -13.70
C HIS A 81 2.42 14.96 -15.02
N ILE A 82 3.12 14.11 -15.79
CA ILE A 82 3.63 14.47 -17.12
C ILE A 82 2.47 14.76 -18.07
N GLY A 83 1.44 13.91 -18.13
CA GLY A 83 0.27 14.12 -18.98
C GLY A 83 -0.51 15.40 -18.65
N LEU A 84 -0.62 15.74 -17.37
CA LEU A 84 -1.22 17.01 -16.93
C LEU A 84 -0.37 18.22 -17.33
N ARG A 85 0.95 18.14 -17.22
CA ARG A 85 1.87 19.22 -17.64
C ARG A 85 1.85 19.43 -19.16
N GLN A 86 1.80 18.36 -19.94
CA GLN A 86 1.70 18.44 -21.40
C GLN A 86 0.39 19.10 -21.84
N LYS A 87 -0.73 18.74 -21.20
CA LYS A 87 -2.05 19.32 -21.48
C LYS A 87 -2.17 20.80 -21.07
N ALA A 88 -1.48 21.20 -20.00
CA ALA A 88 -1.41 22.60 -19.59
C ALA A 88 -0.59 23.46 -20.58
N LYS A 89 0.51 22.92 -21.11
CA LYS A 89 1.35 23.60 -22.12
C LYS A 89 0.68 23.74 -23.49
N SER A 90 -0.13 22.77 -23.91
CA SER A 90 -0.89 22.88 -25.17
C SER A 90 -2.09 23.82 -25.06
N THR A 91 -2.70 23.95 -23.88
CA THR A 91 -3.81 24.88 -23.64
C THR A 91 -3.36 26.35 -23.60
N SER A 92 -2.09 26.63 -23.28
CA SER A 92 -1.56 28.01 -23.32
C SER A 92 -1.31 28.57 -24.73
N LEU A 93 -1.34 27.75 -25.78
CA LEU A 93 -1.14 28.20 -27.18
C LEU A 93 -2.43 28.50 -27.94
N THR A 94 -3.60 28.10 -27.45
CA THR A 94 -4.90 28.35 -28.11
C THR A 94 -5.83 29.08 -27.15
N ARG A 95 -5.72 30.41 -27.13
CA ARG A 95 -6.63 31.28 -26.37
C ARG A 95 -7.75 31.76 -27.30
N ALA A 96 -8.94 31.18 -27.15
CA ALA A 96 -10.21 31.82 -27.50
C ALA A 96 -11.07 31.85 -26.23
N PRO A 97 -11.75 32.97 -25.91
CA PRO A 97 -12.57 33.08 -24.72
C PRO A 97 -13.91 32.40 -24.98
N GLN A 98 -14.14 31.23 -24.40
CA GLN A 98 -15.47 30.62 -24.35
C GLN A 98 -15.77 30.20 -22.92
N ASP A 99 -16.59 31.04 -22.28
CA ASP A 99 -17.61 30.74 -21.29
C ASP A 99 -17.34 29.57 -20.32
N GLN A 100 -16.95 29.96 -19.11
CA GLN A 100 -16.80 29.08 -17.95
C GLN A 100 -18.17 28.60 -17.44
N GLU A 101 -18.70 27.54 -18.05
CA GLU A 101 -19.74 26.69 -17.44
C GLU A 101 -19.09 25.58 -16.55
N PRO A 102 -19.82 24.90 -15.63
CA PRO A 102 -19.36 24.38 -14.33
C PRO A 102 -18.56 23.07 -14.41
N ARG A 103 -17.63 22.95 -15.37
CA ARG A 103 -16.75 21.80 -15.58
C ARG A 103 -15.72 21.58 -14.45
N ASN A 104 -15.57 22.56 -13.56
CA ASN A 104 -14.63 22.49 -12.43
C ASN A 104 -15.07 21.51 -11.33
N GLN A 105 -16.36 21.19 -11.18
CA GLN A 105 -16.85 20.41 -10.03
C GLN A 105 -16.61 18.89 -10.14
N GLY A 106 -16.74 18.30 -11.34
CA GLY A 106 -16.38 16.89 -11.58
C GLY A 106 -14.88 16.64 -11.33
N THR A 107 -14.05 17.63 -11.68
CA THR A 107 -12.61 17.66 -11.44
C THR A 107 -12.28 17.71 -9.95
N ASN A 108 -13.07 18.46 -9.16
CA ASN A 108 -12.93 18.54 -7.70
C ASN A 108 -13.23 17.17 -7.06
N VAL A 109 -14.36 16.54 -7.41
CA VAL A 109 -14.76 15.22 -6.88
C VAL A 109 -13.73 14.15 -7.18
N TRP A 110 -13.27 14.06 -8.43
CA TRP A 110 -12.18 13.15 -8.82
C TRP A 110 -10.89 13.46 -8.07
N THR A 111 -10.62 14.74 -7.79
CA THR A 111 -9.46 15.17 -7.01
C THR A 111 -9.47 14.69 -5.55
N TYR A 112 -10.64 14.68 -4.89
CA TYR A 112 -10.73 14.14 -3.54
C TYR A 112 -10.57 12.61 -3.53
N LYS A 113 -11.15 11.89 -4.51
CA LYS A 113 -11.00 10.43 -4.65
C LYS A 113 -9.54 10.02 -4.88
N LYS A 114 -8.82 10.70 -5.79
CA LYS A 114 -7.39 10.42 -5.99
C LYS A 114 -6.56 10.77 -4.75
N ARG A 115 -6.86 11.88 -4.05
CA ARG A 115 -6.16 12.26 -2.82
C ARG A 115 -6.37 11.22 -1.72
N LEU A 116 -7.58 10.69 -1.58
CA LEU A 116 -7.89 9.61 -0.66
C LEU A 116 -7.06 8.35 -1.00
N VAL A 117 -7.10 7.90 -2.25
CA VAL A 117 -6.34 6.72 -2.69
C VAL A 117 -4.83 6.91 -2.43
N ILE A 118 -4.27 8.07 -2.80
CA ILE A 118 -2.86 8.40 -2.53
C ILE A 118 -2.59 8.39 -1.03
N SER A 119 -3.48 8.93 -0.19
CA SER A 119 -3.28 8.96 1.27
C SER A 119 -3.26 7.55 1.87
N ILE A 120 -4.15 6.66 1.41
CA ILE A 120 -4.16 5.25 1.83
C ILE A 120 -2.85 4.55 1.43
N ILE A 121 -2.38 4.80 0.20
CA ILE A 121 -1.14 4.20 -0.31
C ILE A 121 0.09 4.72 0.44
N VAL A 122 0.17 6.03 0.69
CA VAL A 122 1.27 6.63 1.45
C VAL A 122 1.28 6.09 2.88
N ALA A 123 0.12 6.02 3.52
CA ALA A 123 -0.01 5.40 4.83
C ALA A 123 0.46 3.94 4.81
N PHE A 124 -0.01 3.14 3.85
CA PHE A 124 0.43 1.77 3.68
C PHE A 124 1.96 1.67 3.65
N PHE A 125 2.64 2.46 2.82
CA PHE A 125 4.11 2.43 2.80
C PHE A 125 4.72 2.87 4.13
N LEU A 126 4.27 3.98 4.73
CA LEU A 126 4.81 4.47 6.00
C LEU A 126 4.71 3.43 7.14
N PHE A 127 3.57 2.75 7.26
CA PHE A 127 3.35 1.76 8.31
C PHE A 127 4.04 0.43 8.02
N TRP A 128 4.19 0.04 6.74
CA TRP A 128 4.81 -1.23 6.36
C TRP A 128 6.33 -1.16 6.16
N THR A 129 6.91 0.02 5.89
CA THR A 129 8.37 0.19 5.71
C THR A 129 9.18 -0.40 6.87
N PRO A 130 8.85 -0.17 8.16
CA PRO A 130 9.63 -0.73 9.26
C PRO A 130 9.64 -2.26 9.27
N VAL A 131 8.56 -2.92 8.86
CA VAL A 131 8.53 -4.39 8.71
C VAL A 131 9.48 -4.84 7.62
N HIS A 132 9.47 -4.17 6.46
CA HIS A 132 10.37 -4.55 5.36
C HIS A 132 11.84 -4.27 5.68
N ILE A 133 12.15 -3.24 6.48
CA ILE A 133 13.51 -3.01 7.01
C ILE A 133 13.94 -4.19 7.89
N ILE A 134 13.05 -4.66 8.79
CA ILE A 134 13.34 -5.83 9.63
C ILE A 134 13.54 -7.09 8.77
N ASN A 135 12.75 -7.29 7.71
CA ASN A 135 12.95 -8.41 6.78
C ASN A 135 14.33 -8.36 6.09
N VAL A 136 14.80 -7.17 5.68
CA VAL A 136 16.15 -7.00 5.12
C VAL A 136 17.23 -7.32 6.17
N ILE A 137 17.06 -6.85 7.40
CA ILE A 137 17.95 -7.18 8.52
C ILE A 137 17.99 -8.69 8.75
N ASP A 138 16.85 -9.38 8.67
CA ASP A 138 16.78 -10.84 8.83
C ASP A 138 17.58 -11.56 7.75
N ILE A 139 17.45 -11.15 6.48
CA ILE A 139 18.27 -11.67 5.37
C ILE A 139 19.76 -11.48 5.65
N VAL A 140 20.18 -10.25 5.99
CA VAL A 140 21.60 -9.94 6.27
C VAL A 140 22.10 -10.75 7.46
N THR A 141 21.29 -10.91 8.51
CA THR A 141 21.66 -11.70 9.69
C THR A 141 21.87 -13.17 9.34
N THR A 142 21.00 -13.75 8.50
CA THR A 142 21.08 -15.15 8.06
C THR A 142 22.33 -15.38 7.20
N LEU A 143 22.67 -14.45 6.31
CA LEU A 143 23.87 -14.53 5.46
C LEU A 143 25.18 -14.28 6.23
N THR A 144 25.14 -13.47 7.28
CA THR A 144 26.36 -13.06 8.04
C THR A 144 26.69 -14.00 9.20
N LYS A 145 25.82 -14.98 9.49
CA LYS A 145 25.92 -15.88 10.66
C LYS A 145 27.29 -16.57 10.80
N THR A 146 27.94 -16.92 9.69
CA THR A 146 29.24 -17.61 9.66
C THR A 146 30.44 -16.69 9.44
N SER A 147 30.23 -15.50 8.86
CA SER A 147 31.34 -14.63 8.44
C SER A 147 31.68 -13.51 9.42
N HIS A 148 30.71 -12.95 10.16
CA HIS A 148 30.96 -11.85 11.10
C HIS A 148 30.07 -11.97 12.36
N PRO A 149 30.56 -12.62 13.44
CA PRO A 149 29.77 -12.89 14.64
C PRO A 149 29.37 -11.62 15.42
N ASP A 150 30.20 -10.57 15.40
CA ASP A 150 29.90 -9.30 16.07
C ASP A 150 28.70 -8.59 15.43
N VAL A 151 28.68 -8.52 14.10
CA VAL A 151 27.58 -7.93 13.31
C VAL A 151 26.29 -8.73 13.51
N HIS A 152 26.37 -10.05 13.57
CA HIS A 152 25.22 -10.92 13.85
C HIS A 152 24.58 -10.60 15.21
N SER A 153 25.40 -10.40 16.25
CA SER A 153 24.90 -10.09 17.60
C SER A 153 24.14 -8.76 17.66
N GLN A 154 24.65 -7.73 16.99
CA GLN A 154 24.01 -6.41 16.95
C GLN A 154 22.70 -6.43 16.18
N LEU A 155 22.68 -7.04 14.99
CA LEU A 155 21.46 -7.16 14.18
C LEU A 155 20.37 -7.96 14.90
N LYS A 156 20.74 -9.02 15.65
CA LYS A 156 19.81 -9.79 16.47
C LYS A 156 19.23 -8.96 17.62
N SER A 157 20.03 -8.11 18.26
CA SER A 157 19.57 -7.19 19.29
C SER A 157 18.59 -6.16 18.73
N PHE A 158 18.94 -5.54 17.60
CA PHE A 158 18.06 -4.59 16.90
C PHE A 158 16.71 -5.24 16.55
N ARG A 159 16.73 -6.43 15.95
CA ARG A 159 15.52 -7.18 15.62
C ARG A 159 14.67 -7.50 16.85
N ARG A 160 15.28 -7.83 17.99
CA ARG A 160 14.56 -8.13 19.23
C ARG A 160 13.82 -6.91 19.77
N VAL A 161 14.41 -5.71 19.66
CA VAL A 161 13.81 -4.47 20.16
C VAL A 161 12.75 -3.93 19.19
N TYR A 162 13.05 -3.92 17.89
CA TYR A 162 12.21 -3.24 16.90
C TYR A 162 11.28 -4.18 16.13
N GLY A 163 11.51 -5.50 16.14
CA GLY A 163 10.74 -6.45 15.33
C GLY A 163 9.26 -6.48 15.65
N ASP A 164 8.91 -6.63 16.93
CA ASP A 164 7.50 -6.69 17.36
C ASP A 164 6.83 -5.32 17.21
N THR A 165 7.52 -4.24 17.58
CA THR A 165 7.05 -2.86 17.40
C THR A 165 6.74 -2.55 15.93
N SER A 166 7.60 -2.96 15.00
CA SER A 166 7.38 -2.79 13.57
C SER A 166 6.14 -3.54 13.08
N LYS A 167 5.90 -4.77 13.56
CA LYS A 167 4.68 -5.53 13.23
C LYS A 167 3.43 -4.87 13.78
N THR A 168 3.45 -4.42 15.04
CA THR A 168 2.34 -3.68 15.64
C THR A 168 2.04 -2.40 14.86
N LEU A 169 3.07 -1.68 14.43
CA LEU A 169 2.91 -0.50 13.59
C LEU A 169 2.25 -0.85 12.25
N ALA A 170 2.68 -1.91 11.57
CA ALA A 170 2.04 -2.36 10.33
C ALA A 170 0.57 -2.74 10.53
N LEU A 171 0.20 -3.31 11.68
CA LEU A 171 -1.20 -3.61 12.01
C LEU A 171 -2.04 -2.33 12.15
N LEU A 172 -1.49 -1.24 12.70
CA LEU A 172 -2.21 0.04 12.83
C LEU A 172 -2.68 0.62 11.48
N ASN A 173 -2.06 0.21 10.37
CA ASN A 173 -2.51 0.59 9.02
C ASN A 173 -3.98 0.26 8.78
N CYS A 174 -4.50 -0.85 9.30
CA CYS A 174 -5.90 -1.22 9.09
C CYS A 174 -6.86 -0.27 9.81
N CYS A 175 -6.46 0.28 10.97
CA CYS A 175 -7.22 1.24 11.75
C CYS A 175 -7.28 2.62 11.10
N LEU A 176 -6.30 2.98 10.26
CA LEU A 176 -6.25 4.29 9.62
C LEU A 176 -7.29 4.47 8.50
N ASN A 177 -7.66 3.38 7.82
CA ASN A 177 -8.55 3.41 6.65
C ASN A 177 -9.92 4.08 6.95
N PRO A 178 -10.66 3.71 8.03
CA PRO A 178 -11.89 4.41 8.42
C PRO A 178 -11.74 5.93 8.58
N PHE A 179 -10.66 6.39 9.22
CA PHE A 179 -10.41 7.82 9.41
C PHE A 179 -10.18 8.54 8.08
N LEU A 180 -9.38 7.93 7.18
CA LEU A 180 -9.15 8.47 5.84
C LEU A 180 -10.46 8.57 5.04
N TYR A 181 -11.31 7.55 5.13
CA TYR A 181 -12.64 7.57 4.49
C TYR A 181 -13.55 8.64 5.08
N ALA A 182 -13.59 8.81 6.40
CA ALA A 182 -14.39 9.82 7.09
C ALA A 182 -13.96 11.26 6.73
N ILE A 183 -12.65 11.53 6.69
CA ILE A 183 -12.12 12.84 6.29
C ILE A 183 -12.49 13.14 4.83
N SER A 184 -12.34 12.16 3.94
CA SER A 184 -12.67 12.31 2.53
C SER A 184 -14.17 12.50 2.30
N SER A 185 -15.03 11.76 3.00
CA SER A 185 -16.49 11.88 2.90
C SER A 185 -17.00 13.24 3.42
N ALA A 186 -16.44 13.75 4.52
CA ALA A 186 -16.75 15.09 5.03
C ALA A 186 -16.36 16.18 4.02
N ASN A 187 -15.20 16.05 3.36
CA ASN A 187 -14.79 16.97 2.31
C ASN A 187 -15.68 16.90 1.06
N LEU A 188 -16.15 15.71 0.70
CA LEU A 188 -17.14 15.51 -0.37
C LEU A 188 -18.49 16.14 -0.01
N MET A 189 -18.99 15.93 1.21
CA MET A 189 -20.23 16.54 1.71
C MET A 189 -20.16 18.06 1.70
N LYS A 190 -19.02 18.67 2.08
CA LYS A 190 -18.80 20.12 1.94
C LYS A 190 -18.90 20.58 0.48
N CYS A 191 -18.38 19.81 -0.46
CA CYS A 191 -18.47 20.09 -1.89
C CYS A 191 -19.92 20.01 -2.40
N PHE A 192 -20.71 19.04 -1.92
CA PHE A 192 -22.14 18.92 -2.24
C PHE A 192 -22.98 20.02 -1.60
N ARG A 193 -22.71 20.42 -0.34
CA ARG A 193 -23.45 21.49 0.33
C ARG A 193 -23.26 22.85 -0.36
N LYS A 194 -22.04 23.17 -0.80
CA LYS A 194 -21.78 24.37 -1.63
C LYS A 194 -22.58 24.38 -2.94
N ARG A 195 -22.92 23.20 -3.48
CA ARG A 195 -23.74 23.07 -4.70
C ARG A 195 -25.21 23.36 -4.44
N SER A 196 -25.76 22.90 -3.32
CA SER A 196 -27.17 23.14 -2.98
C SER A 196 -27.49 24.63 -2.84
N PHE A 197 -26.57 25.40 -2.24
CA PHE A 197 -26.73 26.84 -2.12
C PHE A 197 -26.69 27.56 -3.47
N LYS A 198 -25.82 27.14 -4.40
CA LYS A 198 -25.68 27.77 -5.72
C LYS A 198 -26.82 27.45 -6.71
N ILE A 199 -27.74 26.53 -6.38
CA ILE A 199 -28.89 26.18 -7.23
C ILE A 199 -30.16 26.92 -6.78
N SER A 200 -30.16 27.50 -5.58
CA SER A 200 -31.31 28.21 -5.01
C SER A 200 -31.26 29.74 -5.16
N ASP A 201 -30.17 30.28 -5.71
CA ASP A 201 -30.01 31.69 -6.12
C ASP A 201 -30.09 31.81 -7.64
#